data_AF-H9GNV5-F1
#
_entry.id   AF-H9GNV5-F1
#
_cell.length_a   1.000
_cell.length_b   1.000
_cell.length_c   1.000
_cell.angle_alpha   90.00
_cell.angle_beta   90.00
_cell.angle_gamma   90.00
#
_symmetry.space_group_name_H-M   'P 1'
#
loop_
_entity.id
_entity.type
_entity.pdbx_description
1 polymer ?
#
loop_
_entity_poly.entity_id
_entity_poly.type
_entity_poly.pdbx_seq_one_letter_code
_entity_poly.pdbx_strand_id
1 'polypeptide(L)'
;MAENGDSETMSDLEMKVCQQIEYYFGDYNLPRDKFLQEQIKLDDGWVTLETLIKFNRLNRLTKDFDVIVAALKKSKTGLIEVSEEKTKIRRSPNKPQPEVTEQYKNAVKNRSVYIKGFPVDTTLDDIQEWIDSKAKVENVQMRKTLQKTFKGSVFVVFDTIESAKAFVATPNQKYNDTELFVVSKEDYFAKKNENKRQHKLEAKAKAKQEKEEKQKQAEDAEMKSLQEAQGFLLKFFGDLEDQTCREDLHSVFSDHGEIKWISFVRGAKEGVILFKSNAKEILDKAKEANDGSLQLRGKDVTWEVIEGDAAREALKKIMDEQQELLNRKQGKGRKNKYNKGSQGAQDKKVKFQGKKTKFESEDEEEVEGNSTKGLASPKKRPLEDATPEDPAPKQIKTENGAGDKE
;
A
#
# COMPACT_ATOMS: atom_id res chain seq x y z
N MET A 1 54.91 55.90 0.34
CA MET A 1 54.53 54.48 0.43
C MET A 1 53.30 54.42 1.31
N ALA A 2 52.14 54.16 0.72
CA ALA A 2 50.90 53.95 1.45
C ALA A 2 50.65 52.44 1.45
N GLU A 3 51.01 51.79 2.55
CA GLU A 3 50.48 50.47 2.89
C GLU A 3 49.02 50.67 3.29
N ASN A 4 48.11 50.48 2.34
CA ASN A 4 46.71 50.26 2.65
C ASN A 4 46.57 48.78 3.03
N GLY A 5 46.41 48.53 4.32
CA GLY A 5 46.02 47.22 4.83
C GLY A 5 44.63 46.87 4.33
N ASP A 6 44.54 45.83 3.50
CA ASP A 6 43.31 45.09 3.24
C ASP A 6 42.86 44.48 4.57
N SER A 7 42.03 45.21 5.31
CA SER A 7 41.31 44.68 6.45
C SER A 7 40.35 43.60 5.95
N GLU A 8 40.59 42.39 6.45
CA GLU A 8 39.94 41.12 6.18
C GLU A 8 38.39 41.19 6.26
N THR A 9 37.77 41.60 5.16
CA THR A 9 36.34 41.38 4.93
C THR A 9 36.21 40.14 4.07
N MET A 10 35.49 39.14 4.59
CA MET A 10 35.16 37.92 3.82
C MET A 10 34.43 38.33 2.56
N SER A 11 34.86 37.81 1.41
CA SER A 11 34.08 37.94 0.17
C SER A 11 32.75 37.19 0.30
N ASP A 12 31.70 37.64 -0.40
CA ASP A 12 30.41 36.95 -0.47
C ASP A 12 30.56 35.49 -0.90
N LEU A 13 31.52 35.20 -1.79
CA LEU A 13 31.84 33.85 -2.22
C LEU A 13 32.41 33.02 -1.06
N GLU A 14 33.38 33.57 -0.32
CA GLU A 14 34.00 32.90 0.84
C GLU A 14 32.97 32.63 1.92
N MET A 15 32.05 33.58 2.15
CA MET A 15 30.96 33.43 3.12
C MET A 15 30.01 32.29 2.75
N LYS A 16 29.58 32.22 1.48
CA LYS A 16 28.74 31.13 0.96
C LYS A 16 29.45 29.77 1.05
N VAL A 17 30.75 29.73 0.75
CA VAL A 17 31.56 28.50 0.89
C VAL A 17 31.63 28.05 2.34
N CYS A 18 31.91 28.96 3.27
CA CYS A 18 31.93 28.64 4.70
C CYS A 18 30.59 28.11 5.19
N GLN A 19 29.50 28.83 4.93
CA GLN A 19 28.16 28.41 5.33
C GLN A 19 27.81 27.04 4.77
N GLN A 20 28.18 26.76 3.52
CA GLN A 20 27.89 25.48 2.89
C GLN A 20 28.66 24.31 3.51
N ILE A 21 29.94 24.50 3.84
CA ILE A 21 30.76 23.47 4.50
C ILE A 21 30.32 23.29 5.95
N GLU A 22 30.08 24.37 6.68
CA GLU A 22 29.56 24.33 8.05
C GLU A 22 28.21 23.64 8.12
N TYR A 23 27.34 23.82 7.12
CA TYR A 23 26.10 23.08 7.01
C TYR A 23 26.33 21.57 6.87
N TYR A 24 27.26 21.14 6.00
CA TYR A 24 27.53 19.71 5.80
C TYR A 24 27.99 19.01 7.08
N PHE A 25 28.88 19.65 7.83
CA PHE A 25 29.41 19.16 9.11
C PHE A 25 28.57 19.61 10.32
N GLY A 26 27.46 20.30 10.10
CA GLY A 26 26.59 20.83 11.14
C GLY A 26 25.75 19.76 11.82
N ASP A 27 25.15 20.13 12.95
CA ASP A 27 24.40 19.23 13.84
C ASP A 27 23.15 18.63 13.20
N TYR A 28 22.59 19.31 12.20
CA TYR A 28 21.41 18.83 11.49
C TYR A 28 21.73 17.84 10.37
N ASN A 29 22.73 18.14 9.54
CA ASN A 29 23.05 17.32 8.35
C ASN A 29 23.90 16.10 8.69
N LEU A 30 24.94 16.29 9.50
CA LEU A 30 25.98 15.28 9.71
C LEU A 30 25.45 13.96 10.31
N PRO A 31 24.47 13.96 11.25
CA PRO A 31 23.86 12.71 11.72
C PRO A 31 23.01 11.95 10.67
N ARG A 32 22.64 12.61 9.56
CA ARG A 32 21.78 12.04 8.51
C ARG A 32 22.53 11.69 7.24
N ASP A 33 23.66 12.34 7.00
CA ASP A 33 24.48 12.16 5.81
C ASP A 33 25.34 10.90 5.93
N LYS A 34 24.82 9.77 5.43
CA LYS A 34 25.50 8.47 5.45
C LYS A 34 26.86 8.51 4.75
N PHE A 35 26.94 9.23 3.63
CA PHE A 35 28.18 9.34 2.86
C PHE A 35 29.25 10.07 3.67
N LEU A 36 28.92 11.24 4.22
CA LEU A 36 29.87 12.02 5.00
C LEU A 36 30.29 11.29 6.29
N GLN A 37 29.37 10.58 6.94
CA GLN A 37 29.67 9.71 8.09
C GLN A 37 30.65 8.59 7.76
N GLU A 38 30.51 7.97 6.59
CA GLU A 38 31.45 6.94 6.13
C GLU A 38 32.83 7.55 5.89
N GLN A 39 32.91 8.71 5.23
CA GLN A 39 34.19 9.39 4.96
C GLN A 39 34.94 9.78 6.24
N ILE A 40 34.23 10.32 7.24
CA ILE A 40 34.81 10.73 8.54
C ILE A 40 35.40 9.53 9.31
N LYS A 41 34.84 8.33 9.14
CA LYS A 41 35.34 7.11 9.81
C LYS A 41 36.63 6.56 9.20
N LEU A 42 37.00 6.98 7.99
CA LEU A 42 38.16 6.45 7.28
C LEU A 42 39.48 7.00 7.83
N ASP A 43 39.49 8.26 8.27
CA ASP A 43 40.73 8.98 8.57
C ASP A 43 40.57 9.93 9.78
N ASP A 44 40.19 9.40 10.95
CA ASP A 44 40.08 10.18 12.21
C ASP A 44 39.30 11.51 12.09
N GLY A 45 38.22 11.46 11.31
CA GLY A 45 37.36 12.60 11.03
C GLY A 45 37.80 13.53 9.90
N TRP A 46 38.97 13.32 9.31
CA TRP A 46 39.45 14.07 8.16
C TRP A 46 38.74 13.65 6.87
N VAL A 47 38.34 14.65 6.09
CA VAL A 47 37.73 14.51 4.78
C VAL A 47 38.54 15.32 3.77
N THR A 48 38.93 14.70 2.66
CA THR A 48 39.72 15.37 1.61
C THR A 48 38.91 16.44 0.88
N LEU A 49 39.56 17.53 0.50
CA LEU A 49 38.93 18.58 -0.31
C LEU A 49 38.46 18.04 -1.68
N GLU A 50 39.17 17.06 -2.24
CA GLU A 50 38.75 16.31 -3.44
C GLU A 50 37.38 15.64 -3.29
N THR A 51 37.07 15.14 -2.09
CA THR A 51 35.77 14.54 -1.81
C THR A 51 34.70 15.62 -1.69
N LEU A 52 35.03 16.76 -1.09
CA LEU A 52 34.10 17.86 -0.87
C LEU A 52 33.70 18.58 -2.16
N ILE A 53 34.61 18.78 -3.12
CA ILE A 53 34.26 19.37 -4.41
C ILE A 53 33.32 18.49 -5.26
N LYS A 54 33.11 17.22 -4.89
CA LYS A 54 32.09 16.36 -5.52
C LYS A 54 30.67 16.71 -5.05
N PHE A 55 30.52 17.44 -3.95
CA PHE A 55 29.22 17.85 -3.44
C PHE A 55 28.63 18.94 -4.33
N ASN A 56 27.44 18.68 -4.89
CA ASN A 56 26.86 19.51 -5.94
C ASN A 56 26.73 21.00 -5.60
N ARG A 57 26.45 21.38 -4.34
CA ARG A 57 26.32 22.81 -3.98
C ARG A 57 27.68 23.48 -3.84
N LEU A 58 28.64 22.83 -3.16
CA LEU A 58 29.99 23.37 -3.05
C LEU A 58 30.67 23.50 -4.43
N ASN A 59 30.53 22.47 -5.27
CA ASN A 59 31.07 22.43 -6.64
C ASN A 59 30.59 23.62 -7.52
N ARG A 60 29.36 24.09 -7.30
CA ARG A 60 28.80 25.25 -8.03
C ARG A 60 29.39 26.58 -7.55
N LEU A 61 29.85 26.66 -6.31
CA LEU A 61 30.48 27.85 -5.76
C LEU A 61 31.95 27.93 -6.17
N THR A 62 32.72 26.87 -5.92
CA THR A 62 34.13 26.81 -6.26
C THR A 62 34.64 25.37 -6.35
N LYS A 63 35.68 25.17 -7.16
CA LYS A 63 36.48 23.94 -7.22
C LYS A 63 37.90 24.16 -6.71
N ASP A 64 38.25 25.40 -6.41
CA ASP A 64 39.58 25.79 -6.01
C ASP A 64 39.79 25.55 -4.52
N PHE A 65 40.80 24.74 -4.20
CA PHE A 65 41.13 24.37 -2.83
C PHE A 65 41.65 25.56 -2.03
N ASP A 66 42.38 26.48 -2.66
CA ASP A 66 42.94 27.64 -1.98
C ASP A 66 41.82 28.58 -1.51
N VAL A 67 40.78 28.77 -2.35
CA VAL A 67 39.59 29.55 -2.00
C VAL A 67 38.83 28.92 -0.84
N ILE A 68 38.67 27.59 -0.84
CA ILE A 68 37.99 26.87 0.26
C ILE A 68 38.76 27.03 1.57
N VAL A 69 40.08 26.85 1.54
CA VAL A 69 40.93 26.95 2.73
C VAL A 69 40.99 28.38 3.25
N ALA A 70 41.12 29.38 2.36
CA ALA A 70 41.11 30.78 2.73
C ALA A 70 39.79 31.19 3.39
N ALA A 71 38.66 30.74 2.83
CA ALA A 71 37.34 30.96 3.42
C ALA A 71 37.27 30.34 4.82
N LEU A 72 37.60 29.05 4.97
CA LEU A 72 37.50 28.36 6.26
C LEU A 72 38.38 28.96 7.35
N LYS A 73 39.57 29.47 7.00
CA LYS A 73 40.45 30.17 7.96
C LYS A 73 39.87 31.47 8.49
N LYS A 74 39.05 32.16 7.68
CA LYS A 74 38.36 33.38 8.08
C LYS A 74 37.06 33.09 8.86
N SER A 75 36.63 31.82 8.98
CA SER A 75 35.40 31.48 9.66
C SER A 75 35.47 31.79 11.16
N LYS A 76 34.42 32.44 11.67
CA LYS A 76 34.26 32.81 13.07
C LYS A 76 33.62 31.71 13.91
N THR A 77 33.07 30.66 13.28
CA THR A 77 32.34 29.62 14.01
C THR A 77 33.27 28.63 14.70
N GLY A 78 34.50 28.45 14.21
CA GLY A 78 35.45 27.47 14.72
C GLY A 78 34.93 26.02 14.68
N LEU A 79 33.95 25.73 13.81
CA LEU A 79 33.37 24.38 13.68
C LEU A 79 34.30 23.43 12.90
N ILE A 80 35.08 23.99 11.98
CA ILE A 80 35.91 23.23 11.03
C ILE A 80 37.39 23.51 11.29
N GLU A 81 38.19 22.45 11.33
CA GLU A 81 39.65 22.50 11.35
C GLU A 81 40.20 22.15 9.96
N VAL A 82 41.21 22.89 9.53
CA VAL A 82 41.94 22.62 8.28
C VAL A 82 43.27 21.95 8.62
N SER A 83 43.63 20.91 7.88
CA SER A 83 44.90 20.20 8.04
C SER A 83 46.09 21.12 7.76
N GLU A 84 47.25 20.82 8.35
CA GLU A 84 48.50 21.57 8.14
C GLU A 84 48.91 21.60 6.66
N GLU A 85 48.69 20.49 5.96
CA GLU A 85 48.94 20.36 4.51
C GLU A 85 47.89 21.07 3.64
N LYS A 86 46.81 21.59 4.25
CA LYS A 86 45.67 22.26 3.58
C LYS A 86 44.91 21.38 2.57
N THR A 87 45.07 20.05 2.63
CA THR A 87 44.44 19.09 1.72
C THR A 87 43.16 18.46 2.26
N LYS A 88 42.95 18.51 3.58
CA LYS A 88 41.83 17.89 4.30
C LYS A 88 41.22 18.84 5.32
N ILE A 89 39.95 18.63 5.64
CA ILE A 89 39.23 19.33 6.71
C ILE A 89 38.51 18.35 7.61
N ARG A 90 38.26 18.72 8.86
CA ARG A 90 37.45 17.94 9.79
C ARG A 90 36.59 18.83 10.66
N ARG A 91 35.53 18.27 11.24
CA ARG A 91 34.81 18.94 12.33
C ARG A 91 35.71 18.96 13.57
N SER A 92 35.79 20.12 14.24
CA SER A 92 36.64 20.28 15.42
C SER A 92 36.23 19.29 16.53
N PRO A 93 37.17 18.52 17.10
CA PRO A 93 36.89 17.62 18.23
C PRO A 93 36.32 18.34 19.45
N ASN A 94 36.58 19.64 19.60
CA ASN A 94 36.05 20.48 20.68
C ASN A 94 34.54 20.75 20.55
N LYS A 95 33.96 20.47 19.38
CA LYS A 95 32.53 20.62 19.11
C LYS A 95 31.95 19.28 18.65
N PRO A 96 31.85 18.29 19.55
CA PRO A 96 31.30 16.98 19.20
C PRO A 96 29.86 17.11 18.70
N GLN A 97 29.41 16.11 17.94
CA GLN A 97 28.02 16.06 17.51
C GLN A 97 27.10 15.90 18.73
N PRO A 98 25.93 16.57 18.76
CA PRO A 98 24.95 16.31 19.79
C PRO A 98 24.45 14.87 19.69
N GLU A 99 24.28 14.23 20.83
CA GLU A 99 23.71 12.89 20.89
C GLU A 99 22.23 12.94 20.45
N VAL A 100 21.86 12.07 19.50
CA VAL A 100 20.51 12.04 18.89
C VAL A 100 19.53 11.33 19.83
N THR A 101 19.35 11.88 21.03
CA THR A 101 18.37 11.43 22.01
C THR A 101 16.95 11.87 21.63
N GLU A 102 15.93 11.26 22.26
CA GLU A 102 14.54 11.70 22.08
C GLU A 102 14.35 13.17 22.49
N GLN A 103 15.06 13.63 23.51
CA GLN A 103 15.02 15.03 23.95
C GLN A 103 15.54 15.97 22.86
N TYR A 104 16.66 15.63 22.22
CA TYR A 104 17.20 16.41 21.09
C TYR A 104 16.22 16.42 19.92
N LYS A 105 15.63 15.27 19.58
CA LYS A 105 14.59 15.19 18.53
C LYS A 105 13.39 16.10 18.84
N ASN A 106 12.91 16.11 20.09
CA ASN A 106 11.81 16.96 20.52
C ASN A 106 12.18 18.44 20.52
N ALA A 107 13.40 18.79 20.95
CA ALA A 107 13.89 20.17 20.87
C ALA A 107 13.95 20.68 19.42
N VAL A 108 14.43 19.86 18.49
CA VAL A 108 14.42 20.16 17.05
C VAL A 108 12.99 20.28 16.52
N LYS A 109 12.06 19.39 16.92
CA LYS A 109 10.64 19.47 16.54
C LYS A 109 10.02 20.80 17.00
N ASN A 110 10.28 21.22 18.25
CA ASN A 110 9.73 22.45 18.84
C ASN A 110 10.23 23.76 18.19
N ARG A 111 11.45 23.76 17.65
CA ARG A 111 12.01 24.89 16.88
C ARG A 111 11.82 24.75 15.37
N SER A 112 11.04 23.75 14.93
CA SER A 112 10.72 23.53 13.52
C SER A 112 9.38 24.15 13.13
N VAL A 113 9.35 24.82 11.99
CA VAL A 113 8.16 25.46 11.42
C VAL A 113 7.89 24.91 10.02
N TYR A 114 6.61 24.75 9.71
CA TYR A 114 6.13 24.42 8.38
C TYR A 114 5.65 25.68 7.66
N ILE A 115 6.13 25.88 6.44
CA ILE A 115 5.75 27.02 5.59
C ILE A 115 5.27 26.48 4.25
N LYS A 116 4.07 26.88 3.82
CA LYS A 116 3.49 26.54 2.52
C LYS A 116 3.07 27.80 1.77
N GLY A 117 3.23 27.81 0.46
CA GLY A 117 2.84 28.93 -0.41
C GLY A 117 3.97 29.39 -1.33
N PHE A 118 5.12 28.70 -1.32
CA PHE A 118 6.17 28.98 -2.29
C PHE A 118 5.76 28.48 -3.68
N PRO A 119 6.01 29.26 -4.73
CA PRO A 119 5.90 28.80 -6.11
C PRO A 119 6.74 27.54 -6.39
N VAL A 120 6.32 26.72 -7.37
CA VAL A 120 6.96 25.42 -7.65
C VAL A 120 8.35 25.59 -8.30
N ASP A 121 8.58 26.74 -8.92
CA ASP A 121 9.82 27.18 -9.58
C ASP A 121 10.83 27.82 -8.61
N THR A 122 10.46 28.10 -7.36
CA THR A 122 11.35 28.72 -6.38
C THR A 122 12.54 27.82 -6.04
N THR A 123 13.75 28.39 -6.04
CA THR A 123 14.98 27.66 -5.68
C THR A 123 15.22 27.66 -4.17
N LEU A 124 16.13 26.79 -3.72
CA LEU A 124 16.50 26.75 -2.30
C LEU A 124 17.19 28.05 -1.89
N ASP A 125 17.99 28.63 -2.77
CA ASP A 125 18.77 29.84 -2.49
C ASP A 125 17.82 31.04 -2.31
N ASP A 126 16.78 31.17 -3.14
CA ASP A 126 15.76 32.24 -2.98
C ASP A 126 14.99 32.11 -1.64
N ILE A 127 14.68 30.87 -1.24
CA ILE A 127 14.00 30.61 0.04
C ILE A 127 14.93 30.94 1.20
N GLN A 128 16.21 30.57 1.08
CA GLN A 128 17.21 30.83 2.10
C GLN A 128 17.42 32.34 2.30
N GLU A 129 17.60 33.11 1.23
CA GLU A 129 17.72 34.57 1.29
C GLU A 129 16.50 35.23 1.94
N TRP A 130 15.28 34.80 1.59
CA TRP A 130 14.06 35.32 2.20
C TRP A 130 13.95 34.97 3.69
N ILE A 131 14.33 33.76 4.10
CA ILE A 131 14.31 33.36 5.52
C ILE A 131 15.39 34.10 6.32
N ASP A 132 16.61 34.17 5.79
CA ASP A 132 17.76 34.79 6.44
C ASP A 132 17.53 36.30 6.68
N SER A 133 16.73 36.96 5.82
CA SER A 133 16.31 38.35 6.03
C SER A 133 15.43 38.57 7.27
N LYS A 134 14.78 37.51 7.77
CA LYS A 134 13.82 37.57 8.88
C LYS A 134 14.37 37.01 10.17
N ALA A 135 15.08 35.89 10.09
CA ALA A 135 15.55 35.17 11.25
C ALA A 135 16.69 34.22 10.90
N LYS A 136 17.56 33.98 11.88
CA LYS A 136 18.65 33.02 11.77
C LYS A 136 18.12 31.59 11.83
N VAL A 137 18.46 30.79 10.83
CA VAL A 137 18.03 29.39 10.70
C VAL A 137 19.21 28.43 10.63
N GLU A 138 18.98 27.22 11.12
CA GLU A 138 19.97 26.14 11.08
C GLU A 138 19.79 25.26 9.84
N ASN A 139 18.55 25.01 9.43
CA ASN A 139 18.27 24.16 8.28
C ASN A 139 16.96 24.51 7.58
N VAL A 140 17.01 24.47 6.25
CA VAL A 140 15.84 24.60 5.36
C VAL A 140 15.68 23.31 4.56
N GLN A 141 14.58 22.60 4.78
CA GLN A 141 14.24 21.37 4.08
C GLN A 141 13.08 21.61 3.11
N MET A 142 13.38 21.63 1.81
CA MET A 142 12.36 21.68 0.76
C MET A 142 11.62 20.35 0.66
N ARG A 143 10.29 20.38 0.72
CA ARG A 143 9.47 19.19 0.56
C ARG A 143 9.29 18.90 -0.91
N LYS A 144 9.72 17.71 -1.33
CA LYS A 144 9.64 17.25 -2.71
C LYS A 144 8.62 16.12 -2.85
N THR A 145 8.12 15.93 -4.05
CA THR A 145 7.35 14.74 -4.46
C THR A 145 8.29 13.56 -4.70
N LEU A 146 7.71 12.39 -4.93
CA LEU A 146 8.48 11.21 -5.33
C LEU A 146 9.23 11.45 -6.66
N GLN A 147 8.67 12.29 -7.53
CA GLN A 147 9.26 12.74 -8.79
C GLN A 147 10.34 13.83 -8.60
N LYS A 148 10.77 14.09 -7.36
CA LYS A 148 11.74 15.14 -6.98
C LYS A 148 11.31 16.58 -7.33
N THR A 149 10.03 16.80 -7.65
CA THR A 149 9.49 18.14 -7.89
C THR A 149 9.14 18.84 -6.57
N PHE A 150 9.29 20.15 -6.50
CA PHE A 150 9.00 20.92 -5.31
C PHE A 150 7.49 21.00 -5.05
N LYS A 151 7.05 20.79 -3.79
CA LYS A 151 5.63 20.84 -3.40
C LYS A 151 5.15 22.25 -3.03
N GLY A 152 5.99 23.28 -3.15
CA GLY A 152 5.67 24.64 -2.67
C GLY A 152 5.61 24.76 -1.15
N SER A 153 6.26 23.85 -0.42
CA SER A 153 6.32 23.87 1.05
C SER A 153 7.68 23.42 1.59
N VAL A 154 8.07 24.00 2.72
CA VAL A 154 9.37 23.77 3.36
C VAL A 154 9.21 23.55 4.87
N PHE A 155 10.14 22.81 5.46
CA PHE A 155 10.35 22.80 6.90
C PHE A 155 11.60 23.60 7.23
N VAL A 156 11.48 24.51 8.18
CA VAL A 156 12.56 25.39 8.62
C VAL A 156 12.86 25.11 10.07
N VAL A 157 14.12 24.88 10.40
CA VAL A 157 14.61 24.68 11.76
C VAL A 157 15.31 25.96 12.20
N PHE A 158 14.78 26.61 13.21
CA PHE A 158 15.35 27.83 13.78
C PHE A 158 16.41 27.50 14.84
N ASP A 159 17.32 28.45 15.07
CA ASP A 159 18.33 28.34 16.13
C ASP A 159 17.64 28.23 17.51
N THR A 160 16.68 29.13 17.79
CA THR A 160 15.93 29.16 19.05
C THR A 160 14.43 28.87 18.88
N ILE A 161 13.82 28.34 19.95
CA ILE A 161 12.36 28.10 20.03
C ILE A 161 11.60 29.44 20.00
N GLU A 162 12.17 30.49 20.57
CA GLU A 162 11.58 31.82 20.60
C GLU A 162 11.51 32.43 19.20
N SER A 163 12.58 32.30 18.40
CA SER A 163 12.58 32.72 16.99
C SER A 163 11.52 31.97 16.19
N ALA A 164 11.37 30.65 16.40
CA ALA A 164 10.33 29.87 15.74
C ALA A 164 8.92 30.35 16.13
N LYS A 165 8.66 30.60 17.41
CA LYS A 165 7.36 31.08 17.91
C LYS A 165 7.05 32.49 17.43
N ALA A 166 8.02 33.40 17.46
CA ALA A 166 7.89 34.76 16.94
C ALA A 166 7.58 34.75 15.43
N PHE A 167 8.23 33.85 14.69
CA PHE A 167 7.98 33.69 13.25
C PHE A 167 6.56 33.19 12.96
N VAL A 168 6.06 32.21 13.72
CA VAL A 168 4.68 31.70 13.60
C VAL A 168 3.65 32.76 14.04
N ALA A 169 3.96 33.56 15.05
CA ALA A 169 3.08 34.60 15.56
C ALA A 169 2.95 35.81 14.62
N THR A 170 3.87 35.98 13.67
CA THR A 170 3.84 37.08 12.69
C THR A 170 2.77 36.79 11.63
N PRO A 171 1.62 37.50 11.62
CA PRO A 171 0.56 37.25 10.65
C PRO A 171 0.94 37.77 9.25
N ASN A 172 0.30 37.21 8.22
CA ASN A 172 0.37 37.67 6.82
C ASN A 172 1.80 37.74 6.24
N GLN A 173 2.61 36.71 6.50
CA GLN A 173 3.88 36.59 5.79
C GLN A 173 3.63 36.34 4.30
N LYS A 174 4.20 37.21 3.45
CA LYS A 174 4.15 37.06 1.99
C LYS A 174 5.52 36.73 1.43
N TYR A 175 5.52 35.93 0.37
CA TYR A 175 6.67 35.73 -0.50
C TYR A 175 6.26 36.23 -1.88
N ASN A 176 6.92 37.31 -2.34
CA ASN A 176 6.47 38.11 -3.48
C ASN A 176 5.00 38.54 -3.25
N ASP A 177 4.07 38.08 -4.08
CA ASP A 177 2.63 38.37 -3.95
C ASP A 177 1.82 37.23 -3.31
N THR A 178 2.46 36.12 -2.94
CA THR A 178 1.78 34.93 -2.42
C THR A 178 1.76 34.90 -0.90
N GLU A 179 0.58 34.72 -0.32
CA GLU A 179 0.40 34.54 1.11
C GLU A 179 0.90 33.17 1.57
N LEU A 180 1.77 33.18 2.58
CA LEU A 180 2.34 31.98 3.15
C LEU A 180 1.52 31.49 4.33
N PHE A 181 1.21 30.20 4.30
CA PHE A 181 0.66 29.49 5.43
C PHE A 181 1.79 28.99 6.32
N VAL A 182 1.94 29.62 7.48
CA VAL A 182 2.97 29.31 8.48
C VAL A 182 2.31 28.65 9.68
N VAL A 183 2.76 27.45 10.06
CA VAL A 183 2.32 26.76 11.29
C VAL A 183 3.50 26.03 11.93
N SER A 184 3.40 25.72 13.22
CA SER A 184 4.41 24.88 13.86
C SER A 184 4.46 23.49 13.20
N LYS A 185 5.63 22.84 13.24
CA LYS A 185 5.77 21.48 12.70
C LYS A 185 4.83 20.50 13.43
N GLU A 186 4.65 20.65 14.73
CA GLU A 186 3.76 19.82 15.54
C GLU A 186 2.30 19.95 15.12
N ASP A 187 1.79 21.17 14.96
CA ASP A 187 0.41 21.42 14.53
C ASP A 187 0.16 20.89 13.11
N TYR A 188 1.16 20.99 12.23
CA TYR A 188 1.09 20.41 10.91
C TYR A 188 0.90 18.88 10.97
N PHE A 189 1.68 18.17 11.79
CA PHE A 189 1.53 16.72 11.94
C PHE A 189 0.24 16.32 12.65
N ALA A 190 -0.18 17.07 13.67
CA ALA A 190 -1.45 16.85 14.34
C ALA A 190 -2.62 16.93 13.34
N LYS A 191 -2.65 17.98 12.50
CA LYS A 191 -3.66 18.16 11.46
C LYS A 191 -3.57 17.09 10.37
N LYS A 192 -2.36 16.69 9.96
CA LYS A 192 -2.16 15.61 8.98
C LYS A 192 -2.66 14.27 9.52
N ASN A 193 -2.37 13.95 10.77
CA ASN A 193 -2.77 12.71 11.42
C ASN A 193 -4.28 12.64 11.62
N GLU A 194 -4.90 13.75 12.00
CA GLU A 194 -6.36 13.86 12.10
C GLU A 194 -7.02 13.68 10.72
N ASN A 195 -6.53 14.35 9.68
CA ASN A 195 -7.03 14.16 8.32
C ASN A 195 -6.90 12.70 7.84
N LYS A 196 -5.78 12.04 8.15
CA LYS A 196 -5.55 10.62 7.81
C LYS A 196 -6.52 9.71 8.57
N ARG A 197 -6.81 10.03 9.83
CA ARG A 197 -7.79 9.30 10.66
C ARG A 197 -9.20 9.46 10.10
N GLN A 198 -9.61 10.67 9.75
CA GLN A 198 -10.91 10.95 9.15
C GLN A 198 -11.08 10.22 7.82
N HIS A 199 -10.10 10.31 6.91
CA HIS A 199 -10.14 9.60 5.63
C HIS A 199 -10.23 8.08 5.83
N LYS A 200 -9.55 7.51 6.83
CA LYS A 200 -9.66 6.08 7.16
C LYS A 200 -11.05 5.70 7.67
N LEU A 201 -11.68 6.54 8.49
CA LEU A 201 -13.03 6.32 8.99
C LEU A 201 -14.05 6.42 7.87
N GLU A 202 -13.94 7.43 7.00
CA GLU A 202 -14.79 7.59 5.82
C GLU A 202 -14.66 6.42 4.84
N ALA A 203 -13.43 5.98 4.54
CA ALA A 203 -13.20 4.82 3.69
C ALA A 203 -13.81 3.54 4.30
N LYS A 204 -13.72 3.37 5.62
CA LYS A 204 -14.34 2.23 6.31
C LYS A 204 -15.87 2.32 6.30
N ALA A 205 -16.44 3.52 6.45
CA ALA A 205 -17.88 3.74 6.37
C ALA A 205 -18.41 3.46 4.95
N LYS A 206 -17.75 3.99 3.91
CA LYS A 206 -18.08 3.71 2.50
C LYS A 206 -18.01 2.22 2.18
N ALA A 207 -16.95 1.54 2.61
CA ALA A 207 -16.83 0.10 2.42
C ALA A 207 -17.90 -0.71 3.17
N LYS A 208 -18.36 -0.23 4.34
CA LYS A 208 -19.47 -0.84 5.08
C LYS A 208 -20.80 -0.66 4.34
N GLN A 209 -21.08 0.56 3.89
CA GLN A 209 -22.29 0.89 3.11
C GLN A 209 -22.34 0.09 1.80
N GLU A 210 -21.24 0.03 1.05
CA GLU A 210 -21.17 -0.75 -0.19
C GLU A 210 -21.38 -2.25 0.07
N LYS A 211 -20.91 -2.77 1.21
CA LYS A 211 -21.16 -4.17 1.59
C LYS A 211 -22.61 -4.41 1.98
N GLU A 212 -23.22 -3.52 2.76
CA GLU A 212 -24.64 -3.59 3.14
C GLU A 212 -25.55 -3.48 1.92
N GLU A 213 -25.23 -2.59 0.97
CA GLU A 213 -25.98 -2.43 -0.27
C GLU A 213 -25.87 -3.66 -1.18
N LYS A 214 -24.67 -4.23 -1.34
CA LYS A 214 -24.48 -5.49 -2.07
C LYS A 214 -25.22 -6.65 -1.41
N GLN A 215 -25.26 -6.70 -0.08
CA GLN A 215 -26.01 -7.72 0.64
C GLN A 215 -27.51 -7.55 0.40
N LYS A 216 -28.03 -6.32 0.51
CA LYS A 216 -29.45 -6.04 0.25
C LYS A 216 -29.86 -6.35 -1.20
N GLN A 217 -29.02 -5.99 -2.17
CA GLN A 217 -29.25 -6.35 -3.59
C GLN A 217 -29.25 -7.86 -3.81
N ALA A 218 -28.38 -8.60 -3.11
CA ALA A 218 -28.37 -10.06 -3.18
C ALA A 218 -29.63 -10.67 -2.55
N GLU A 219 -30.07 -10.16 -1.39
CA GLU A 219 -31.31 -10.58 -0.72
C GLU A 219 -32.54 -10.26 -1.57
N ASP A 220 -32.62 -9.07 -2.19
CA ASP A 220 -33.71 -8.67 -3.09
C ASP A 220 -33.73 -9.54 -4.36
N ALA A 221 -32.57 -9.86 -4.94
CA ALA A 221 -32.46 -10.75 -6.10
C ALA A 221 -32.86 -12.20 -5.76
N GLU A 222 -32.50 -12.67 -4.56
CA GLU A 222 -32.90 -13.98 -4.04
C GLU A 222 -34.42 -14.05 -3.81
N MET A 223 -35.00 -13.03 -3.17
CA MET A 223 -36.45 -12.90 -3.00
C MET A 223 -37.20 -12.85 -4.33
N LYS A 224 -36.68 -12.12 -5.33
CA LYS A 224 -37.26 -12.08 -6.68
C LYS A 224 -37.19 -13.44 -7.37
N SER A 225 -36.04 -14.13 -7.28
CA SER A 225 -35.90 -15.50 -7.83
C SER A 225 -36.84 -16.49 -7.14
N LEU A 226 -37.09 -16.36 -5.85
CA LEU A 226 -38.07 -17.16 -5.11
C LEU A 226 -39.49 -16.91 -5.58
N GLN A 227 -39.83 -15.65 -5.85
CA GLN A 227 -41.15 -15.24 -6.31
C GLN A 227 -41.42 -15.72 -7.75
N GLU A 228 -40.44 -15.63 -8.64
CA GLU A 228 -40.55 -16.14 -10.02
C GLU A 228 -40.61 -17.68 -10.09
N ALA A 229 -40.10 -18.38 -9.07
CA ALA A 229 -40.15 -19.84 -9.00
C ALA A 229 -41.46 -20.41 -8.44
N GLN A 230 -42.42 -19.55 -8.06
CA GLN A 230 -43.75 -19.97 -7.61
C GLN A 230 -44.51 -20.65 -8.77
N GLY A 231 -45.09 -21.82 -8.50
CA GLY A 231 -45.78 -22.64 -9.52
C GLY A 231 -44.91 -23.74 -10.17
N PHE A 232 -43.63 -23.86 -9.80
CA PHE A 232 -42.74 -24.93 -10.27
C PHE A 232 -42.52 -26.05 -9.25
N LEU A 233 -43.27 -26.07 -8.14
CA LEU A 233 -43.11 -27.02 -7.05
C LEU A 233 -44.23 -28.04 -7.00
N LEU A 234 -43.83 -29.30 -6.92
CA LEU A 234 -44.72 -30.44 -6.74
C LEU A 234 -44.31 -31.18 -5.48
N LYS A 235 -45.21 -31.26 -4.50
CA LYS A 235 -45.05 -32.13 -3.33
C LYS A 235 -45.65 -33.48 -3.64
N PHE A 236 -44.97 -34.52 -3.18
CA PHE A 236 -45.47 -35.88 -3.22
C PHE A 236 -45.50 -36.47 -1.82
N PHE A 237 -46.57 -37.22 -1.53
CA PHE A 237 -46.75 -37.94 -0.28
C PHE A 237 -47.19 -39.38 -0.59
N GLY A 238 -46.56 -40.36 0.07
CA GLY A 238 -46.89 -41.77 -0.10
C GLY A 238 -46.12 -42.67 0.86
N ASP A 239 -46.51 -43.93 0.97
CA ASP A 239 -45.83 -44.92 1.81
C ASP A 239 -44.62 -45.50 1.07
N LEU A 240 -43.62 -44.64 0.92
CA LEU A 240 -42.37 -44.88 0.21
C LEU A 240 -41.49 -45.79 1.08
N GLU A 241 -41.21 -47.01 0.60
CA GLU A 241 -40.25 -47.91 1.26
C GLU A 241 -38.83 -47.35 1.17
N ASP A 242 -37.95 -47.80 2.07
CA ASP A 242 -36.52 -47.43 2.21
C ASP A 242 -35.67 -47.64 0.93
N GLN A 243 -36.27 -48.13 -0.16
CA GLN A 243 -35.64 -48.34 -1.46
C GLN A 243 -36.00 -47.30 -2.52
N THR A 244 -36.89 -46.34 -2.25
CA THR A 244 -37.23 -45.29 -3.23
C THR A 244 -36.05 -44.33 -3.39
N CYS A 245 -35.54 -44.21 -4.61
CA CYS A 245 -34.35 -43.43 -4.94
C CYS A 245 -34.71 -42.18 -5.74
N ARG A 246 -33.83 -41.17 -5.72
CA ARG A 246 -33.97 -39.95 -6.54
C ARG A 246 -34.03 -40.25 -8.04
N GLU A 247 -33.45 -41.38 -8.45
CA GLU A 247 -33.45 -41.88 -9.83
C GLU A 247 -34.83 -42.36 -10.29
N ASP A 248 -35.64 -42.94 -9.38
CA ASP A 248 -37.00 -43.38 -9.67
C ASP A 248 -37.94 -42.18 -9.93
N LEU A 249 -37.68 -41.06 -9.28
CA LEU A 249 -38.39 -39.80 -9.53
C LEU A 249 -37.97 -39.18 -10.88
N HIS A 250 -36.71 -39.40 -11.28
CA HIS A 250 -36.22 -38.93 -12.57
C HIS A 250 -36.89 -39.71 -13.71
N SER A 251 -36.99 -41.04 -13.61
CA SER A 251 -37.59 -41.86 -14.68
C SER A 251 -39.07 -41.52 -14.93
N VAL A 252 -39.83 -41.20 -13.88
CA VAL A 252 -41.26 -40.88 -14.01
C VAL A 252 -41.52 -39.54 -14.69
N PHE A 253 -40.65 -38.55 -14.51
CA PHE A 253 -40.87 -37.19 -15.05
C PHE A 253 -39.95 -36.80 -16.20
N SER A 254 -38.90 -37.58 -16.52
CA SER A 254 -37.94 -37.23 -17.59
C SER A 254 -38.60 -37.00 -18.94
N ASP A 255 -39.69 -37.72 -19.25
CA ASP A 255 -40.40 -37.61 -20.53
C ASP A 255 -41.45 -36.47 -20.54
N HIS A 256 -41.79 -35.91 -19.38
CA HIS A 256 -42.87 -34.93 -19.22
C HIS A 256 -42.40 -33.54 -18.78
N GLY A 257 -41.21 -33.43 -18.19
CA GLY A 257 -40.64 -32.15 -17.76
C GLY A 257 -39.20 -32.24 -17.23
N GLU A 258 -38.45 -31.14 -17.37
CA GLU A 258 -37.08 -31.08 -16.88
C GLU A 258 -37.05 -30.75 -15.37
N ILE A 259 -36.53 -31.69 -14.57
CA ILE A 259 -36.38 -31.54 -13.12
C ILE A 259 -35.15 -30.68 -12.81
N LYS A 260 -35.32 -29.64 -12.00
CA LYS A 260 -34.25 -28.75 -11.55
C LYS A 260 -33.64 -29.20 -10.22
N TRP A 261 -34.47 -29.67 -9.28
CA TRP A 261 -34.01 -30.17 -7.98
C TRP A 261 -35.01 -31.14 -7.34
N ILE A 262 -34.52 -32.13 -6.60
CA ILE A 262 -35.34 -33.05 -5.81
C ILE A 262 -34.90 -32.95 -4.35
N SER A 263 -35.75 -32.35 -3.52
CA SER A 263 -35.60 -32.32 -2.07
C SER A 263 -36.30 -33.54 -1.48
N PHE A 264 -35.57 -34.65 -1.44
CA PHE A 264 -36.01 -35.91 -0.86
C PHE A 264 -34.88 -36.55 -0.06
N VAL A 265 -35.20 -36.98 1.15
CA VAL A 265 -34.34 -37.78 2.02
C VAL A 265 -34.84 -39.22 1.95
N ARG A 266 -33.93 -40.17 1.67
CA ARG A 266 -34.26 -41.59 1.57
C ARG A 266 -34.91 -42.08 2.87
N GLY A 267 -36.08 -42.69 2.77
CA GLY A 267 -36.90 -43.13 3.92
C GLY A 267 -37.93 -42.09 4.41
N ALA A 268 -37.97 -40.89 3.84
CA ALA A 268 -39.05 -39.93 4.11
C ALA A 268 -40.34 -40.31 3.36
N LYS A 269 -41.50 -40.06 3.98
CA LYS A 269 -42.84 -40.29 3.39
C LYS A 269 -43.32 -39.14 2.50
N GLU A 270 -42.57 -38.04 2.49
CA GLU A 270 -42.86 -36.86 1.69
C GLU A 270 -41.58 -36.31 1.04
N GLY A 271 -41.74 -35.66 -0.11
CA GLY A 271 -40.67 -34.96 -0.79
C GLY A 271 -41.21 -33.85 -1.69
N VAL A 272 -40.30 -32.99 -2.14
CA VAL A 272 -40.63 -31.84 -3.01
C VAL A 272 -39.74 -31.86 -4.24
N ILE A 273 -40.36 -31.72 -5.40
CA ILE A 273 -39.69 -31.62 -6.70
C ILE A 273 -39.83 -30.19 -7.21
N LEU A 274 -38.71 -29.60 -7.62
CA LEU A 274 -38.65 -28.33 -8.31
C LEU A 274 -38.40 -28.57 -9.80
N PHE A 275 -39.34 -28.17 -10.65
CA PHE A 275 -39.22 -28.25 -12.11
C PHE A 275 -38.64 -26.96 -12.71
N LYS A 276 -38.19 -27.02 -13.96
CA LYS A 276 -37.84 -25.81 -14.74
C LYS A 276 -39.05 -25.09 -15.36
N SER A 277 -40.19 -25.77 -15.43
CA SER A 277 -41.45 -25.28 -16.03
C SER A 277 -42.62 -25.55 -15.09
N ASN A 278 -43.82 -25.05 -15.44
CA ASN A 278 -45.02 -25.09 -14.58
C ASN A 278 -45.33 -26.51 -14.09
N ALA A 279 -45.32 -26.70 -12.77
CA ALA A 279 -45.51 -28.02 -12.13
C ALA A 279 -46.90 -28.58 -12.40
N LYS A 280 -47.91 -27.71 -12.57
CA LYS A 280 -49.28 -28.11 -12.89
C LYS A 280 -49.37 -28.75 -14.27
N GLU A 281 -48.76 -28.13 -15.29
CA GLU A 281 -48.74 -28.65 -16.66
C GLU A 281 -47.97 -29.96 -16.78
N ILE A 282 -46.86 -30.11 -16.03
CA ILE A 282 -46.06 -31.34 -16.01
C ILE A 282 -46.83 -32.46 -15.32
N LEU A 283 -47.52 -32.17 -14.22
CA LEU A 283 -48.37 -33.13 -13.52
C LEU A 283 -49.52 -33.61 -14.41
N ASP A 284 -50.17 -32.71 -15.13
CA ASP A 284 -51.28 -33.04 -16.02
C ASP A 284 -50.81 -33.95 -17.17
N LYS A 285 -49.68 -33.63 -17.81
CA LYS A 285 -49.06 -34.48 -18.85
C LYS A 285 -48.65 -35.86 -18.33
N ALA A 286 -48.09 -35.91 -17.12
CA ALA A 286 -47.64 -37.15 -16.50
C ALA A 286 -48.83 -38.04 -16.08
N LYS A 287 -49.98 -37.44 -15.72
CA LYS A 287 -51.23 -38.16 -15.43
C LYS A 287 -51.91 -38.67 -16.70
N GLU A 288 -51.93 -37.88 -17.77
CA GLU A 288 -52.47 -38.28 -19.07
C GLU A 288 -51.68 -39.44 -19.69
N ALA A 289 -50.37 -39.48 -19.49
CA ALA A 289 -49.52 -40.56 -19.99
C ALA A 289 -49.63 -41.88 -19.20
N ASN A 290 -50.12 -41.83 -17.95
CA ASN A 290 -50.19 -42.98 -17.04
C ASN A 290 -51.63 -43.32 -16.60
N ASP A 291 -52.64 -43.01 -17.41
CA ASP A 291 -54.05 -43.39 -17.20
C ASP A 291 -54.61 -43.00 -15.81
N GLY A 292 -54.12 -41.89 -15.26
CA GLY A 292 -54.60 -41.32 -13.99
C GLY A 292 -53.93 -41.83 -12.71
N SER A 293 -53.04 -42.83 -12.74
CA SER A 293 -52.28 -43.28 -11.54
C SER A 293 -50.76 -43.20 -11.73
N LEU A 294 -50.18 -42.09 -11.28
CA LEU A 294 -48.72 -41.94 -11.17
C LEU A 294 -48.21 -42.73 -9.97
N GLN A 295 -47.85 -43.99 -10.20
CA GLN A 295 -47.28 -44.88 -9.20
C GLN A 295 -45.75 -44.79 -9.18
N LEU A 296 -45.14 -44.62 -8.01
CA LEU A 296 -43.70 -44.83 -7.83
C LEU A 296 -43.48 -46.28 -7.40
N ARG A 297 -42.77 -47.07 -8.23
CA ARG A 297 -42.47 -48.49 -7.97
C ARG A 297 -43.70 -49.33 -7.57
N GLY A 298 -44.85 -49.07 -8.20
CA GLY A 298 -46.09 -49.84 -7.98
C GLY A 298 -46.90 -49.45 -6.74
N LYS A 299 -46.61 -48.31 -6.11
CA LYS A 299 -47.42 -47.73 -5.01
C LYS A 299 -48.09 -46.43 -5.44
N ASP A 300 -49.31 -46.22 -4.97
CA ASP A 300 -50.04 -44.98 -5.19
C ASP A 300 -49.40 -43.82 -4.41
N VAL A 301 -49.11 -42.75 -5.13
CA VAL A 301 -48.48 -41.54 -4.60
C VAL A 301 -49.44 -40.38 -4.82
N THR A 302 -49.63 -39.57 -3.79
CA THR A 302 -50.43 -38.36 -3.88
C THR A 302 -49.54 -37.21 -4.31
N TRP A 303 -49.93 -36.51 -5.38
CA TRP A 303 -49.19 -35.40 -5.96
C TRP A 303 -49.97 -34.11 -5.76
N GLU A 304 -49.37 -33.13 -5.11
CA GLU A 304 -49.98 -31.84 -4.79
C GLU A 304 -49.09 -30.69 -5.29
N VAL A 305 -49.66 -29.82 -6.12
CA VAL A 305 -48.97 -28.60 -6.55
C VAL A 305 -49.02 -27.62 -5.38
N ILE A 306 -47.85 -27.16 -4.93
CA ILE A 306 -47.79 -26.19 -3.83
C ILE A 306 -47.68 -24.79 -4.43
N GLU A 307 -48.59 -23.90 -4.01
CA GLU A 307 -48.59 -22.48 -4.35
C GLU A 307 -48.59 -21.62 -3.07
N GLY A 308 -48.29 -20.32 -3.20
CA GLY A 308 -48.36 -19.37 -2.07
C GLY A 308 -47.22 -19.51 -1.04
N ASP A 309 -47.55 -19.37 0.24
CA ASP A 309 -46.56 -19.32 1.34
C ASP A 309 -45.86 -20.65 1.60
N ALA A 310 -46.57 -21.77 1.43
CA ALA A 310 -45.98 -23.11 1.54
C ALA A 310 -44.93 -23.37 0.43
N ALA A 311 -45.14 -22.81 -0.77
CA ALA A 311 -44.18 -22.92 -1.87
C ALA A 311 -42.91 -22.09 -1.58
N ARG A 312 -43.06 -20.92 -0.96
CA ARG A 312 -41.93 -20.06 -0.54
C ARG A 312 -41.06 -20.75 0.51
N GLU A 313 -41.66 -21.40 1.50
CA GLU A 313 -40.91 -22.12 2.54
C GLU A 313 -40.17 -23.34 1.96
N ALA A 314 -40.82 -24.10 1.07
CA ALA A 314 -40.20 -25.24 0.40
C ALA A 314 -39.04 -24.82 -0.51
N LEU A 315 -39.22 -23.74 -1.30
CA LEU A 315 -38.14 -23.16 -2.10
C LEU A 315 -36.97 -22.65 -1.24
N LYS A 316 -37.26 -21.99 -0.11
CA LYS A 316 -36.23 -21.52 0.82
C LYS A 316 -35.38 -22.69 1.33
N LYS A 317 -36.00 -23.80 1.75
CA LYS A 317 -35.29 -25.03 2.15
C LYS A 317 -34.42 -25.59 1.02
N ILE A 318 -34.93 -25.62 -0.21
CA ILE A 318 -34.17 -26.08 -1.39
C ILE A 318 -32.95 -25.19 -1.65
N MET A 319 -33.10 -23.86 -1.55
CA MET A 319 -31.99 -22.94 -1.75
C MET A 319 -30.96 -23.03 -0.62
N ASP A 320 -31.40 -23.13 0.65
CA ASP A 320 -30.52 -23.34 1.80
C ASP A 320 -29.70 -24.63 1.65
N GLU A 321 -30.31 -25.73 1.22
CA GLU A 321 -29.61 -27.00 0.93
C GLU A 321 -28.58 -26.86 -0.21
N GLN A 322 -28.92 -26.17 -1.29
CA GLN A 322 -27.99 -25.90 -2.39
C GLN A 322 -26.81 -25.03 -1.95
N GLN A 323 -27.09 -23.98 -1.18
CA GLN A 323 -26.10 -23.07 -0.62
C GLN A 323 -25.17 -23.80 0.36
N GLU A 324 -25.70 -24.68 1.20
CA GLU A 324 -24.90 -25.49 2.14
C GLU A 324 -23.98 -26.47 1.39
N LEU A 325 -24.46 -27.12 0.32
CA LEU A 325 -23.64 -28.00 -0.52
C LEU A 325 -22.50 -27.23 -1.20
N LEU A 326 -22.76 -26.01 -1.68
CA LEU A 326 -21.72 -25.13 -2.23
C LEU A 326 -20.72 -24.68 -1.16
N ASN A 327 -21.19 -24.31 0.03
CA ASN A 327 -20.35 -23.92 1.16
C ASN A 327 -19.47 -25.09 1.65
N ARG A 328 -20.00 -26.31 1.70
CA ARG A 328 -19.22 -27.52 2.01
C ARG A 328 -18.14 -27.81 0.97
N LYS A 329 -18.40 -27.52 -0.31
CA LYS A 329 -17.40 -27.62 -1.40
C LYS A 329 -16.35 -26.51 -1.33
N GLN A 330 -16.73 -25.26 -1.04
CA GLN A 330 -15.80 -24.14 -0.90
C GLN A 330 -14.98 -24.18 0.41
N GLY A 331 -15.54 -24.74 1.49
CA GLY A 331 -14.87 -24.92 2.79
C GLY A 331 -13.74 -25.95 2.77
N LYS A 332 -13.76 -26.89 1.82
CA LYS A 332 -12.65 -27.85 1.61
C LYS A 332 -11.45 -27.24 0.85
N GLY A 333 -11.63 -26.09 0.19
CA GLY A 333 -10.59 -25.42 -0.61
C GLY A 333 -9.78 -24.33 0.12
N ARG A 334 -10.13 -23.97 1.36
CA ARG A 334 -9.48 -22.86 2.09
C ARG A 334 -8.62 -23.25 3.29
N LYS A 335 -8.43 -24.54 3.57
CA LYS A 335 -7.44 -25.04 4.52
C LYS A 335 -6.19 -25.56 3.81
N ASN A 336 -5.50 -24.71 3.04
CA ASN A 336 -4.08 -24.88 2.70
C ASN A 336 -3.52 -23.69 1.92
N LYS A 337 -3.12 -22.65 2.64
CA LYS A 337 -1.90 -21.85 2.42
C LYS A 337 -1.91 -20.71 3.43
N TYR A 338 -0.77 -20.50 4.09
CA TYR A 338 -0.51 -19.60 5.22
C TYR A 338 -0.80 -20.16 6.62
N ASN A 339 -0.11 -21.25 6.95
CA ASN A 339 0.62 -21.26 8.23
C ASN A 339 1.75 -22.29 8.16
N LYS A 340 2.96 -21.83 7.84
CA LYS A 340 4.19 -22.58 8.04
C LYS A 340 5.13 -21.68 8.81
N GLY A 341 5.27 -21.96 10.11
CA GLY A 341 6.21 -21.27 10.98
C GLY A 341 5.77 -21.25 12.44
N SER A 342 6.22 -22.26 13.17
CA SER A 342 6.37 -22.32 14.64
C SER A 342 5.34 -23.16 15.40
N GLN A 343 5.62 -24.47 15.44
CA GLN A 343 5.27 -25.32 16.58
C GLN A 343 6.49 -25.37 17.51
N GLY A 344 6.28 -25.15 18.80
CA GLY A 344 7.20 -25.58 19.84
C GLY A 344 7.27 -24.64 21.05
N ALA A 345 6.35 -24.77 22.01
CA ALA A 345 6.64 -24.86 23.45
C ALA A 345 5.34 -24.92 24.26
N GLN A 346 5.32 -25.89 25.17
CA GLN A 346 4.23 -26.24 26.07
C GLN A 346 3.90 -25.17 27.11
N ASP A 347 2.66 -25.25 27.58
CA ASP A 347 2.13 -24.82 28.88
C ASP A 347 3.11 -24.18 29.88
N LYS A 348 2.81 -22.93 30.25
CA LYS A 348 2.75 -22.53 31.66
C LYS A 348 1.83 -21.32 31.85
N LYS A 349 0.79 -21.57 32.65
CA LYS A 349 -0.18 -20.64 33.21
C LYS A 349 0.55 -19.56 34.03
N VAL A 350 0.62 -18.33 33.55
CA VAL A 350 0.91 -17.15 34.37
C VAL A 350 -0.04 -16.02 33.96
N LYS A 351 -0.89 -15.58 34.90
CA LYS A 351 -1.67 -14.35 34.79
C LYS A 351 -0.69 -13.17 34.80
N PHE A 352 -0.52 -12.48 33.68
CA PHE A 352 0.19 -11.20 33.66
C PHE A 352 -0.79 -10.08 33.27
N GLN A 353 -1.17 -9.28 34.26
CA GLN A 353 -1.76 -7.96 34.04
C GLN A 353 -0.63 -7.02 33.64
N GLY A 354 -0.61 -6.61 32.37
CA GLY A 354 0.32 -5.60 31.87
C GLY A 354 -0.36 -4.82 30.76
N LYS A 355 -0.68 -3.55 31.04
CA LYS A 355 -1.12 -2.57 30.04
C LYS A 355 -0.11 -2.56 28.90
N LYS A 356 -0.58 -2.81 27.67
CA LYS A 356 0.22 -2.64 26.46
C LYS A 356 0.62 -1.17 26.34
N THR A 357 1.89 -0.87 26.56
CA THR A 357 2.51 0.35 26.04
C THR A 357 2.50 0.24 24.52
N LYS A 358 1.86 1.21 23.89
CA LYS A 358 1.78 1.38 22.44
C LYS A 358 3.14 1.91 22.00
N PHE A 359 3.92 1.10 21.30
CA PHE A 359 5.15 1.57 20.66
C PHE A 359 4.74 2.42 19.46
N GLU A 360 4.78 3.75 19.62
CA GLU A 360 4.73 4.69 18.50
C GLU A 360 6.13 4.74 17.89
N SER A 361 6.39 3.83 16.96
CA SER A 361 7.53 3.95 16.05
C SER A 361 7.25 5.08 15.06
N GLU A 362 7.50 6.32 15.47
CA GLU A 362 7.68 7.46 14.58
C GLU A 362 9.10 7.42 13.98
N ASP A 363 9.30 6.49 13.05
CA ASP A 363 10.39 6.61 12.08
C ASP A 363 9.82 7.22 10.81
N GLU A 364 10.07 8.52 10.64
CA GLU A 364 9.76 9.28 9.44
C GLU A 364 10.78 8.95 8.34
N GLU A 365 10.63 7.77 7.72
CA GLU A 365 11.04 7.61 6.32
C GLU A 365 9.80 7.72 5.42
N GLU A 366 9.75 8.80 4.63
CA GLU A 366 8.72 9.01 3.61
C GLU A 366 8.83 7.95 2.51
N VAL A 367 8.05 6.88 2.62
CA VAL A 367 7.65 6.06 1.46
C VAL A 367 6.13 5.96 1.45
N GLU A 368 5.46 6.95 0.85
CA GLU A 368 4.05 6.81 0.50
C GLU A 368 3.91 5.99 -0.79
N GLY A 369 3.82 4.67 -0.61
CA GLY A 369 3.30 3.76 -1.64
C GLY A 369 1.78 3.95 -1.76
N ASN A 370 1.34 4.56 -2.86
CA ASN A 370 -0.07 4.61 -3.23
C ASN A 370 -0.51 3.22 -3.75
N SER A 371 -0.86 2.31 -2.85
CA SER A 371 -1.48 1.02 -3.20
C SER A 371 -2.99 1.20 -3.36
N THR A 372 -3.41 1.85 -4.45
CA THR A 372 -4.76 1.65 -4.97
C THR A 372 -4.82 0.25 -5.56
N LYS A 373 -5.56 -0.65 -4.90
CA LYS A 373 -5.91 -1.96 -5.44
C LYS A 373 -6.83 -1.75 -6.65
N GLY A 374 -6.23 -1.64 -7.84
CA GLY A 374 -6.89 -1.90 -9.10
C GLY A 374 -6.91 -3.40 -9.35
N LEU A 375 -8.11 -3.98 -9.48
CA LEU A 375 -8.30 -5.30 -10.05
C LEU A 375 -7.74 -5.34 -11.47
N ALA A 376 -6.78 -6.22 -11.73
CA ALA A 376 -6.47 -6.68 -13.08
C ALA A 376 -6.09 -8.16 -13.04
N SER A 377 -6.81 -8.93 -13.84
CA SER A 377 -6.85 -10.39 -13.92
C SER A 377 -5.49 -11.05 -14.24
N PRO A 378 -5.26 -12.29 -13.79
CA PRO A 378 -4.12 -13.08 -14.26
C PRO A 378 -4.39 -13.60 -15.67
N LYS A 379 -3.71 -13.03 -16.68
CA LYS A 379 -3.62 -13.67 -18.00
C LYS A 379 -2.79 -14.95 -17.87
N LYS A 380 -3.47 -16.08 -18.07
CA LYS A 380 -2.90 -17.40 -18.30
C LYS A 380 -1.91 -17.34 -19.47
N ARG A 381 -0.68 -17.85 -19.28
CA ARG A 381 0.14 -18.37 -20.40
C ARG A 381 -0.27 -19.83 -20.61
N PRO A 382 -0.43 -20.31 -21.85
CA PRO A 382 -0.45 -21.73 -22.13
C PRO A 382 0.95 -22.33 -21.91
N LEU A 383 0.94 -23.49 -21.28
CA LEU A 383 2.03 -24.44 -21.16
C LEU A 383 2.01 -25.27 -22.45
N GLU A 384 3.10 -25.32 -23.21
CA GLU A 384 3.32 -26.35 -24.23
C GLU A 384 4.52 -27.22 -23.83
N ASP A 385 4.37 -28.49 -24.19
CA ASP A 385 5.07 -29.68 -23.72
C ASP A 385 6.57 -29.73 -24.02
N ALA A 386 7.24 -30.58 -23.25
CA ALA A 386 8.68 -30.81 -23.31
C ALA A 386 9.08 -31.87 -24.37
N THR A 387 10.04 -31.49 -25.24
CA THR A 387 11.20 -32.26 -25.77
C THR A 387 10.95 -33.51 -26.65
N PRO A 388 11.88 -34.02 -27.51
CA PRO A 388 13.33 -33.74 -27.63
C PRO A 388 13.95 -33.71 -29.09
N GLU A 389 15.28 -33.50 -29.16
CA GLU A 389 16.27 -33.87 -30.23
C GLU A 389 16.45 -33.03 -31.54
N ASP A 390 17.63 -32.37 -31.62
CA ASP A 390 18.72 -32.36 -32.65
C ASP A 390 18.44 -32.63 -34.16
N PRO A 391 19.38 -32.30 -35.09
CA PRO A 391 20.06 -31.03 -35.39
C PRO A 391 19.90 -30.65 -36.90
N ALA A 392 20.54 -29.55 -37.33
CA ALA A 392 20.40 -28.92 -38.65
C ALA A 392 20.58 -29.85 -39.89
N PRO A 393 19.79 -29.65 -40.97
CA PRO A 393 19.85 -30.49 -42.16
C PRO A 393 21.04 -30.15 -43.07
N LYS A 394 21.74 -31.21 -43.49
CA LYS A 394 22.76 -31.28 -44.54
C LYS A 394 22.20 -30.83 -45.89
N GLN A 395 22.93 -29.97 -46.58
CA GLN A 395 22.82 -29.80 -48.04
C GLN A 395 23.53 -30.98 -48.75
N ILE A 396 22.90 -31.52 -49.79
CA ILE A 396 23.51 -32.52 -50.68
C ILE A 396 23.47 -32.04 -52.13
N LYS A 397 24.69 -31.96 -52.66
CA LYS A 397 25.22 -32.19 -54.02
C LYS A 397 24.65 -31.42 -55.22
N THR A 398 25.58 -30.76 -55.89
CA THR A 398 25.75 -30.92 -57.33
C THR A 398 27.19 -31.36 -57.59
N GLU A 399 27.32 -32.35 -58.47
CA GLU A 399 28.52 -33.08 -58.88
C GLU A 399 29.16 -32.44 -60.13
N ASN A 400 30.40 -32.85 -60.43
CA ASN A 400 31.33 -32.50 -61.51
C ASN A 400 32.44 -31.53 -61.03
N GLY A 401 33.74 -31.82 -61.11
CA GLY A 401 34.50 -32.91 -61.71
C GLY A 401 35.88 -32.37 -62.13
N ALA A 402 36.94 -33.18 -61.96
CA ALA A 402 38.34 -33.00 -62.41
C ALA A 402 39.14 -31.84 -61.76
N GLY A 403 40.42 -31.94 -61.43
CA GLY A 403 41.44 -32.96 -61.64
C GLY A 403 42.81 -32.41 -61.19
N ASP A 404 43.69 -33.33 -60.79
CA ASP A 404 45.16 -33.30 -60.75
C ASP A 404 46.00 -32.18 -60.08
N LYS A 405 46.90 -32.68 -59.20
CA LYS A 405 48.35 -32.42 -59.05
C LYS A 405 48.91 -31.08 -59.54
N GLU A 406 49.56 -30.34 -58.64
CA GLU A 406 51.03 -30.37 -58.38
C GLU A 406 51.35 -29.68 -57.06
#